data_AF-A0A2U1K068-F1
#
_entry.id   AF-A0A2U1K068-F1
#
_cell.length_a   1.000
_cell.length_b   1.000
_cell.length_c   1.000
_cell.angle_alpha   90.00
_cell.angle_beta   90.00
_cell.angle_gamma   90.00
#
_symmetry.space_group_name_H-M   'P 1'
#
loop_
_entity.id
_entity.type
_entity.pdbx_description
1 polymer ?
#
loop_
_entity_poly.entity_id
_entity_poly.type
_entity_poly.pdbx_seq_one_letter_code
_entity_poly.pdbx_strand_id
1 'polypeptide(L)'
;MGAKEKLFWSIALPGFGQLLNGKLVKGIILVLLEFLVNVKGNINQVIISSFHGEIEKAIEQADFQWLMFYPCLYFFAMWDAFKDAGGGKEPFSFLPFVFSAYFMTVGTIYSPKLTLFGMLFGPIWLSILFVIPGLFVGLLLKKVITAVQKARE
;
A
#
# COMPACT_ATOMS: atom_id res chain seq x y z
N MET A 1 -3.68 -16.78 16.14
CA MET A 1 -2.96 -15.63 15.55
C MET A 1 -3.78 -14.37 15.72
N GLY A 2 -3.15 -13.30 16.22
CA GLY A 2 -3.82 -12.02 16.45
C GLY A 2 -4.02 -11.20 15.18
N ALA A 3 -4.87 -10.17 15.22
CA ALA A 3 -5.13 -9.30 14.06
C ALA A 3 -3.86 -8.60 13.52
N LYS A 4 -2.95 -8.21 14.43
CA LYS A 4 -1.67 -7.59 14.06
C LYS A 4 -0.78 -8.56 13.30
N GLU A 5 -0.68 -9.80 13.76
CA GLU A 5 0.14 -10.84 13.13
C GLU A 5 -0.34 -11.14 11.71
N LYS A 6 -1.65 -11.30 11.52
CA LYS A 6 -2.23 -11.50 10.18
C LYS A 6 -2.05 -10.29 9.26
N LEU A 7 -2.07 -9.09 9.82
CA LEU A 7 -1.74 -7.86 9.07
C LEU A 7 -0.28 -7.87 8.61
N PHE A 8 0.69 -8.27 9.45
CA PHE A 8 2.10 -8.40 9.03
C PHE A 8 2.28 -9.41 7.90
N TRP A 9 1.57 -10.53 7.92
CA TRP A 9 1.58 -11.46 6.80
C TRP A 9 0.95 -10.89 5.52
N SER A 10 -0.10 -10.07 5.64
CA SER A 10 -0.68 -9.37 4.49
C SER A 10 0.23 -8.26 3.94
N ILE A 11 1.11 -7.68 4.77
CA ILE A 11 2.14 -6.72 4.34
C ILE A 11 3.23 -7.46 3.55
N ALA A 12 3.64 -8.64 4.02
CA ALA A 12 4.64 -9.44 3.32
C ALA A 12 4.15 -9.90 1.94
N LEU A 13 2.88 -10.33 1.84
CA LEU A 13 2.28 -10.77 0.58
C LEU A 13 0.75 -10.62 0.61
N PRO A 14 0.15 -9.75 -0.22
CA PRO A 14 -1.30 -9.62 -0.35
C PRO A 14 -2.01 -10.95 -0.58
N GLY A 15 -2.98 -11.25 0.28
CA GLY A 15 -3.71 -12.53 0.26
C GLY A 15 -3.33 -13.50 1.36
N PHE A 16 -2.11 -13.45 1.91
CA PHE A 16 -1.73 -14.32 3.04
C PHE A 16 -2.56 -14.03 4.29
N GLY A 17 -2.84 -12.77 4.59
CA GLY A 17 -3.72 -12.40 5.70
C GLY A 17 -5.14 -13.00 5.56
N GLN A 18 -5.68 -13.03 4.34
CA GLN A 18 -6.97 -13.65 4.02
C GLN A 18 -6.93 -15.17 4.16
N LEU A 19 -5.86 -15.83 3.70
CA LEU A 19 -5.66 -17.27 3.89
C LEU A 19 -5.61 -17.63 5.39
N LEU A 20 -4.89 -16.85 6.19
CA LEU A 20 -4.81 -17.01 7.65
C LEU A 20 -6.13 -16.68 8.37
N ASN A 21 -7.03 -15.94 7.73
CA ASN A 21 -8.41 -15.71 8.17
C ASN A 21 -9.38 -16.82 7.72
N GLY A 22 -8.90 -17.87 7.06
CA GLY A 22 -9.74 -18.93 6.51
C GLY A 22 -10.55 -18.52 5.27
N LYS A 23 -10.27 -17.35 4.69
CA LYS A 23 -10.93 -16.83 3.48
C LYS A 23 -10.18 -17.29 2.23
N LEU A 24 -10.23 -18.59 1.97
CA LEU A 24 -9.42 -19.25 0.92
C LEU A 24 -9.62 -18.62 -0.47
N VAL A 25 -10.87 -18.43 -0.91
CA VAL A 25 -11.17 -17.87 -2.25
C VAL A 25 -10.59 -16.47 -2.40
N LYS A 26 -10.84 -15.57 -1.42
CA LYS A 26 -10.28 -14.21 -1.44
C LYS A 26 -8.75 -14.23 -1.42
N GLY A 27 -8.16 -15.04 -0.54
CA GLY A 27 -6.72 -15.14 -0.37
C GLY A 27 -6.02 -15.62 -1.63
N ILE A 28 -6.53 -16.68 -2.27
CA ILE A 28 -5.98 -17.19 -3.53
C ILE A 28 -6.09 -16.15 -4.63
N ILE A 29 -7.23 -15.47 -4.78
CA ILE A 29 -7.41 -14.40 -5.78
C ILE A 29 -6.40 -13.28 -5.57
N LEU A 30 -6.21 -12.82 -4.33
CA LEU A 30 -5.27 -11.74 -4.02
C LEU A 30 -3.82 -12.16 -4.26
N VAL A 31 -3.44 -13.40 -3.93
CA VAL A 31 -2.11 -13.93 -4.24
C VAL A 31 -1.89 -13.99 -5.76
N LEU A 32 -2.88 -14.47 -6.53
CA LEU A 32 -2.78 -14.51 -7.99
C LEU A 32 -2.66 -13.09 -8.59
N LEU A 33 -3.43 -12.13 -8.08
CA LEU A 33 -3.33 -10.74 -8.51
C LEU A 33 -1.99 -10.12 -8.12
N GLU A 34 -1.44 -10.43 -6.95
CA GLU A 34 -0.11 -9.99 -6.52
C GLU A 34 0.96 -10.44 -7.53
N PHE A 35 0.96 -11.72 -7.90
CA PHE A 35 1.88 -12.24 -8.91
C PHE A 35 1.64 -11.63 -10.30
N LEU A 36 0.37 -11.46 -10.71
CA LEU A 36 0.03 -10.84 -11.98
C LEU A 36 0.59 -9.41 -12.06
N VAL A 37 0.32 -8.59 -11.05
CA VAL A 37 0.76 -7.19 -11.01
C VAL A 37 2.29 -7.11 -10.89
N ASN A 38 2.91 -8.00 -10.11
CA ASN A 38 4.37 -8.06 -9.99
C ASN A 38 5.04 -8.35 -11.34
N VAL A 39 4.56 -9.36 -12.06
CA VAL A 39 5.11 -9.77 -13.37
C VAL A 39 4.84 -8.71 -14.43
N LYS A 40 3.60 -8.21 -14.53
CA LYS A 40 3.24 -7.21 -15.54
C LYS A 40 3.85 -5.84 -15.26
N GLY A 41 4.09 -5.52 -14.00
CA GLY A 41 4.75 -4.29 -13.55
C GLY A 41 6.27 -4.33 -13.52
N ASN A 42 6.90 -5.49 -13.73
CA ASN A 42 8.34 -5.70 -13.45
C ASN A 42 8.76 -5.29 -12.02
N ILE A 43 7.84 -5.36 -11.04
CA ILE A 43 8.02 -4.74 -9.72
C ILE A 43 9.30 -5.26 -9.04
N ASN A 44 9.58 -6.56 -9.08
CA ASN A 44 10.79 -7.11 -8.47
C ASN A 44 12.09 -6.58 -9.10
N GLN A 45 12.13 -6.39 -10.42
CA GLN A 45 13.31 -5.84 -11.10
C GLN A 45 13.51 -4.36 -10.75
N VAL A 46 12.41 -3.62 -10.74
CA VAL A 46 12.39 -2.20 -10.35
C VAL A 46 12.85 -2.03 -8.90
N ILE A 47 12.45 -2.93 -7.99
CA ILE A 47 12.95 -2.98 -6.61
C ILE A 47 14.46 -3.21 -6.58
N ILE A 48 14.97 -4.23 -7.28
CA ILE A 48 16.42 -4.53 -7.30
C ILE A 48 17.21 -3.31 -7.79
N SER A 49 16.84 -2.73 -8.93
CA SER A 49 17.51 -1.55 -9.49
C SER A 49 17.42 -0.35 -8.53
N SER A 50 16.26 -0.14 -7.89
CA SER A 50 16.09 0.95 -6.91
C SER A 50 16.98 0.78 -5.68
N PHE A 51 17.16 -0.45 -5.20
CA PHE A 51 18.01 -0.74 -4.02
C PHE A 51 19.51 -0.68 -4.34
N HIS A 52 19.90 -0.92 -5.59
CA HIS A 52 21.28 -0.69 -6.05
C HIS A 52 21.60 0.78 -6.37
N GLY A 53 20.61 1.68 -6.28
CA GLY A 53 20.79 3.09 -6.65
C GLY A 53 20.78 3.36 -8.16
N GLU A 54 20.44 2.35 -8.98
CA GLU A 54 20.30 2.47 -10.43
C GLU A 54 18.91 3.06 -10.79
N ILE A 55 18.66 4.30 -10.36
CA ILE A 55 17.32 4.91 -10.39
C ILE A 55 16.78 5.10 -11.81
N GLU A 56 17.60 5.56 -12.76
CA GLU A 56 17.19 5.71 -14.17
C GLU A 56 16.75 4.36 -14.76
N LYS A 57 17.51 3.31 -14.48
CA LYS A 57 17.17 1.94 -14.91
C LYS A 57 15.91 1.43 -14.24
N ALA A 58 15.69 1.75 -12.96
CA ALA A 58 14.43 1.43 -12.28
C ALA A 58 13.23 2.12 -12.94
N ILE A 59 13.39 3.35 -13.42
CA ILE A 59 12.35 4.09 -14.17
C ILE A 59 12.10 3.43 -15.53
N GLU A 60 13.15 3.07 -16.28
CA GLU A 60 13.03 2.42 -17.59
C GLU A 60 12.39 1.03 -17.52
N GLN A 61 12.68 0.26 -16.46
CA GLN A 61 12.13 -1.08 -16.26
C GLN A 61 10.67 -1.09 -15.80
N ALA A 62 10.20 0.01 -15.22
CA ALA A 62 8.90 0.10 -14.58
C ALA A 62 7.76 0.25 -15.60
N ASP A 63 6.78 -0.64 -15.53
CA ASP A 63 5.48 -0.37 -16.16
C ASP A 63 4.60 0.44 -15.20
N PHE A 64 4.57 1.75 -15.42
CA PHE A 64 3.85 2.69 -14.56
C PHE A 64 2.34 2.42 -14.49
N GLN A 65 1.72 1.82 -15.51
CA GLN A 65 0.28 1.52 -15.46
C GLN A 65 0.00 0.44 -14.40
N TRP A 66 0.81 -0.62 -14.38
CA TRP A 66 0.72 -1.67 -13.37
C TRP A 66 1.20 -1.21 -11.99
N LEU A 67 2.28 -0.42 -11.93
CA LEU A 67 2.78 0.14 -10.67
C LEU A 67 1.76 1.08 -9.99
N MET A 68 0.99 1.86 -10.75
CA MET A 68 -0.05 2.74 -10.19
C MET A 68 -1.25 1.96 -9.63
N PHE A 69 -1.49 0.75 -10.13
CA PHE A 69 -2.55 -0.14 -9.63
C PHE A 69 -2.17 -0.82 -8.31
N TYR A 70 -0.88 -1.08 -8.10
CA TYR A 70 -0.37 -1.81 -6.94
C TYR A 70 -0.76 -1.22 -5.57
N PRO A 71 -0.65 0.11 -5.30
CA PRO A 71 -1.01 0.69 -4.01
C PRO A 71 -2.45 0.36 -3.57
N CYS A 72 -3.41 0.47 -4.50
CA CYS A 72 -4.81 0.19 -4.21
C CYS A 72 -5.02 -1.27 -3.82
N LEU A 73 -4.45 -2.20 -4.58
CA LEU A 73 -4.52 -3.64 -4.29
C LEU A 73 -3.87 -3.96 -2.94
N TYR A 74 -2.66 -3.42 -2.71
CA TYR A 74 -1.84 -3.70 -1.54
C TYR A 74 -2.52 -3.24 -0.24
N PHE A 75 -2.90 -1.96 -0.14
CA PHE A 75 -3.55 -1.42 1.06
C PHE A 75 -4.97 -1.95 1.26
N PHE A 76 -5.68 -2.30 0.18
CA PHE A 76 -6.96 -3.01 0.29
C PHE A 76 -6.78 -4.39 0.92
N ALA A 77 -5.81 -5.18 0.44
CA ALA A 77 -5.54 -6.50 0.99
C ALA A 77 -5.16 -6.42 2.48
N MET A 78 -4.33 -5.44 2.86
CA MET A 78 -3.99 -5.17 4.26
C MET A 78 -5.22 -4.83 5.12
N TRP A 79 -6.06 -3.92 4.66
CA TRP A 79 -7.26 -3.51 5.38
C TRP A 79 -8.26 -4.67 5.53
N ASP A 80 -8.56 -5.39 4.44
CA ASP A 80 -9.50 -6.52 4.44
C ASP A 80 -9.00 -7.63 5.38
N ALA A 81 -7.71 -7.97 5.34
CA ALA A 81 -7.12 -8.95 6.26
C ALA A 81 -7.20 -8.50 7.72
N PHE A 82 -6.89 -7.24 8.01
CA PHE A 82 -6.95 -6.68 9.36
C PHE A 82 -8.39 -6.66 9.90
N LYS A 83 -9.36 -6.29 9.06
CA LYS A 83 -10.78 -6.26 9.42
C LYS A 83 -11.31 -7.66 9.69
N ASP A 84 -11.05 -8.62 8.79
CA ASP A 84 -11.52 -10.01 8.94
C ASP A 84 -10.87 -10.71 10.15
N ALA A 85 -9.70 -10.25 10.60
CA ALA A 85 -9.06 -10.75 11.81
C ALA A 85 -9.62 -10.14 13.13
N GLY A 86 -10.68 -9.32 13.05
CA GLY A 86 -11.30 -8.65 14.20
C GLY A 86 -10.67 -7.31 14.56
N GLY A 87 -9.77 -6.78 13.73
CA GLY A 87 -9.26 -5.42 13.81
C GLY A 87 -10.24 -4.39 13.26
N GLY A 88 -9.87 -3.11 13.34
CA GLY A 88 -10.62 -2.03 12.68
C GLY A 88 -12.02 -1.76 13.23
N LYS A 89 -12.29 -2.15 14.48
CA LYS A 89 -13.60 -1.97 15.14
C LYS A 89 -14.00 -0.50 15.36
N GLU A 90 -13.02 0.38 15.45
CA GLU A 90 -13.27 1.81 15.59
C GLU A 90 -13.80 2.40 14.27
N PRO A 91 -14.73 3.36 14.31
CA PRO A 91 -15.19 4.08 13.13
C PRO A 91 -14.02 4.62 12.31
N PHE A 92 -14.16 4.55 10.98
CA PHE A 92 -13.20 5.07 10.01
C PHE A 92 -11.77 4.51 10.11
N SER A 93 -11.59 3.32 10.70
CA SER A 93 -10.28 2.66 10.76
C SER A 93 -9.66 2.31 9.40
N PHE A 94 -10.44 2.39 8.32
CA PHE A 94 -9.96 2.20 6.96
C PHE A 94 -9.19 3.42 6.40
N LEU A 95 -9.41 4.62 6.95
CA LEU A 95 -8.85 5.87 6.38
C LEU A 95 -7.32 5.86 6.26
N PRO A 96 -6.54 5.41 7.26
CA PRO A 96 -5.09 5.33 7.11
C PRO A 96 -4.65 4.45 5.93
N PHE A 97 -5.36 3.35 5.66
CA PHE A 97 -5.02 2.46 4.54
C PHE A 97 -5.35 3.11 3.19
N VAL A 98 -6.54 3.68 3.06
CA VAL A 98 -7.00 4.30 1.82
C VAL A 98 -6.17 5.53 1.45
N PHE A 99 -5.89 6.41 2.41
CA PHE A 99 -5.05 7.59 2.15
C PHE A 99 -3.60 7.22 1.88
N SER A 100 -3.07 6.15 2.49
CA SER A 100 -1.76 5.62 2.13
C SER A 100 -1.72 5.15 0.67
N ALA A 101 -2.77 4.47 0.20
CA ALA A 101 -2.86 4.07 -1.21
C ALA A 101 -2.85 5.27 -2.15
N TYR A 102 -3.67 6.29 -1.86
CA TYR A 102 -3.75 7.48 -2.71
C TYR A 102 -2.42 8.23 -2.79
N PHE A 103 -1.79 8.48 -1.64
CA PHE A 103 -0.52 9.18 -1.63
C PHE A 103 0.59 8.33 -2.26
N MET A 104 0.64 7.03 -2.00
CA MET A 104 1.61 6.15 -2.66
C MET A 104 1.44 6.19 -4.19
N THR A 105 0.20 6.16 -4.72
CA THR A 105 -0.05 6.31 -6.16
C THR A 105 0.45 7.66 -6.69
N VAL A 106 0.24 8.76 -5.96
CA VAL A 106 0.80 10.07 -6.32
C VAL A 106 2.33 10.01 -6.32
N GLY A 107 2.95 9.39 -5.32
CA GLY A 107 4.39 9.16 -5.28
C GLY A 107 4.87 8.41 -6.52
N THR A 108 4.20 7.32 -6.91
CA THR A 108 4.49 6.55 -8.12
C THR A 108 4.44 7.43 -9.38
N ILE A 109 3.39 8.25 -9.53
CA ILE A 109 3.21 9.13 -10.71
C ILE A 109 4.35 10.14 -10.84
N TYR A 110 4.77 10.75 -9.74
CA TYR A 110 5.80 11.79 -9.77
C TYR A 110 7.23 11.25 -9.71
N SER A 111 7.39 9.96 -9.41
CA SER A 111 8.69 9.31 -9.20
C SER A 111 9.72 9.41 -10.33
N PRO A 112 9.36 9.55 -11.62
CA PRO A 112 10.37 9.71 -12.67
C PRO A 112 11.02 11.09 -12.70
N LYS A 113 10.42 12.09 -12.04
CA LYS A 113 10.82 13.51 -12.19
C LYS A 113 11.05 14.23 -10.88
N LEU A 114 10.38 13.81 -9.81
CA LEU A 114 10.44 14.52 -8.54
C LEU A 114 11.77 14.25 -7.83
N THR A 115 12.56 15.30 -7.67
CA THR A 115 13.78 15.27 -6.86
C THR A 115 13.50 15.86 -5.48
N LEU A 116 14.04 15.23 -4.44
CA LEU A 116 14.00 15.73 -3.06
C LEU A 116 15.45 15.96 -2.63
N PHE A 117 15.76 17.17 -2.16
CA PHE A 117 17.13 17.56 -1.79
C PHE A 117 18.16 17.35 -2.92
N GLY A 118 17.74 17.50 -4.18
CA GLY A 118 18.58 17.28 -5.37
C GLY A 118 18.77 15.80 -5.75
N MET A 119 18.17 14.86 -5.03
CA MET A 119 18.24 13.42 -5.33
C MET A 119 16.94 12.91 -5.96
N LEU A 120 17.04 12.14 -7.03
CA LEU A 120 15.91 11.42 -7.63
C LEU A 120 15.71 10.10 -6.90
N PHE A 121 14.55 9.93 -6.24
CA PHE A 121 14.27 8.74 -5.42
C PHE A 121 13.70 7.56 -6.24
N GLY A 122 13.14 7.83 -7.43
CA GLY A 122 12.62 6.79 -8.30
C GLY A 122 11.34 6.10 -7.79
N PRO A 123 10.84 5.12 -8.58
CA PRO A 123 9.50 4.55 -8.43
C PRO A 123 9.24 3.80 -7.13
N ILE A 124 10.26 3.26 -6.47
CA ILE A 124 10.08 2.50 -5.22
C ILE A 124 10.22 3.41 -4.01
N TRP A 125 11.35 4.09 -3.85
CA TRP A 125 11.62 4.86 -2.64
C TRP A 125 10.68 6.05 -2.50
N LEU A 126 10.40 6.79 -3.57
CA LEU A 126 9.49 7.93 -3.48
C LEU A 126 8.07 7.47 -3.11
N SER A 127 7.60 6.38 -3.71
CA SER A 127 6.28 5.82 -3.43
C SER A 127 6.15 5.36 -1.98
N ILE A 128 7.18 4.69 -1.43
CA ILE A 128 7.23 4.31 -0.02
C ILE A 128 7.25 5.55 0.89
N LEU A 129 8.03 6.58 0.55
CA LEU A 129 8.06 7.83 1.34
C LEU A 129 6.68 8.50 1.38
N PHE A 130 5.91 8.43 0.29
CA PHE A 130 4.57 9.01 0.22
C PHE A 130 3.53 8.26 1.05
N VAL A 131 3.82 7.04 1.53
CA VAL A 131 2.96 6.37 2.53
C VAL A 131 2.88 7.18 3.83
N ILE A 132 3.96 7.87 4.23
CA ILE A 132 4.03 8.65 5.47
C ILE A 132 2.99 9.78 5.50
N PRO A 133 2.95 10.72 4.54
CA PRO A 133 1.89 11.74 4.50
C PRO A 133 0.50 11.12 4.34
N GLY A 134 0.35 10.02 3.60
CA GLY A 134 -0.92 9.30 3.49
C GLY A 134 -1.44 8.76 4.83
N LEU A 135 -0.58 8.10 5.62
CA LEU A 135 -0.89 7.65 6.98
C LEU A 135 -1.24 8.82 7.90
N PHE A 136 -0.47 9.90 7.84
CA PHE A 136 -0.72 11.10 8.65
C PHE A 136 -2.10 11.70 8.35
N VAL A 137 -2.41 11.93 7.07
CA VAL A 137 -3.70 12.48 6.63
C VAL A 137 -4.85 11.53 7.01
N GLY A 138 -4.70 10.23 6.77
CA GLY A 138 -5.74 9.25 7.11
C GLY A 138 -6.02 9.16 8.61
N LEU A 139 -4.98 9.24 9.46
CA LEU A 139 -5.13 9.27 10.92
C LEU A 139 -5.74 10.59 11.40
N LEU A 140 -5.33 11.72 10.83
CA LEU A 140 -5.90 13.03 11.13
C LEU A 140 -7.39 13.07 10.81
N LEU A 141 -7.78 12.63 9.60
CA LEU A 141 -9.18 12.58 9.19
C LEU A 141 -10.01 11.65 10.07
N LYS A 142 -9.48 10.47 10.42
CA LYS A 142 -10.12 9.57 11.39
C LYS A 142 -10.42 10.30 12.70
N LYS A 143 -9.43 11.00 13.27
CA LYS A 143 -9.60 11.75 14.53
C LYS A 143 -10.65 12.86 14.39
N VAL A 144 -10.57 13.68 13.34
CA VAL A 144 -11.47 14.81 13.11
C VAL A 144 -12.91 14.33 12.92
N ILE A 145 -13.14 13.35 12.04
CA ILE A 145 -14.49 12.87 11.74
C ILE A 145 -15.13 12.21 12.96
N THR A 146 -14.38 11.39 13.70
CA THR A 146 -14.87 10.80 14.95
C THR A 146 -15.19 11.86 16.01
N ALA A 147 -14.39 12.93 16.13
CA ALA A 147 -14.66 14.02 17.07
C ALA A 147 -15.95 14.78 16.68
N VAL A 148 -16.15 15.06 15.40
CA VAL A 148 -17.36 15.73 14.89
C VAL A 148 -18.61 14.88 15.11
N GLN A 149 -18.54 13.55 14.91
CA GLN A 149 -19.67 12.66 15.18
C GLN A 149 -20.05 12.65 16.66
N LYS A 150 -19.07 12.52 17.56
CA LYS A 150 -19.32 12.55 19.01
C LYS A 150 -19.89 13.88 19.50
N ALA A 151 -19.57 14.99 18.85
CA ALA A 151 -20.11 16.31 19.19
C ALA A 151 -21.55 16.54 18.68
N ARG A 152 -22.05 15.65 17.80
CA ARG A 152 -23.42 15.69 17.25
C ARG A 152 -24.38 14.72 17.94
N GLU A 153 -23.87 13.80 18.75
CA GLU A 153 -24.62 12.89 19.63
C GLU A 153 -24.86 13.54 20.99
#